data_AF-A0A9P8BDI9-F1
#
_entry.id   AF-A0A9P8BDI9-F1
#
_cell.length_a   1.000
_cell.length_b   1.000
_cell.length_c   1.000
_cell.angle_alpha   90.00
_cell.angle_beta   90.00
_cell.angle_gamma   90.00
#
_symmetry.space_group_name_H-M   'P 1'
#
loop_
_entity.id
_entity.type
_entity.pdbx_description
1 polymer ?
#
loop_
_entity_poly.entity_id
_entity_poly.type
_entity_poly.pdbx_seq_one_letter_code
_entity_poly.pdbx_strand_id
1 'polypeptide(L)'
;MILVASSNKPMSLTAKNTVVRKAALALYESEIEACYAAMNDSVEYAGDIPVLATWNDEDTSKFVRQIVAKVMERDEPPSDDDDLFQHGLDSLKATYLRNPLVTVLRSARDGQQARLPPDFVFAHPTIRSLASSLSSTASVLQDMDRSMSEDDHALVHVKAMEDMVRKYTSNLPIHRPDIVVYPLPKDGLEIVVLTGSTGGLGSHLLAQLVGMDSVARVYALNRKSPGKSLVSRQIDVLSDRLGSHHAATKL
;
A
#
# COMPACT_ATOMS: atom_id res chain seq x y z
N MET A 1 -1.99 11.93 5.46
CA MET A 1 -1.45 12.50 6.72
C MET A 1 -0.17 13.24 6.40
N ILE A 2 -0.10 14.54 6.71
CA ILE A 2 1.09 15.37 6.52
C ILE A 2 1.43 15.95 7.88
N LEU A 3 2.57 15.56 8.45
CA LEU A 3 3.12 16.14 9.67
C LEU A 3 4.17 17.19 9.26
N VAL A 4 4.00 18.43 9.70
CA VAL A 4 4.99 19.49 9.46
C VAL A 4 6.05 19.43 10.55
N ALA A 5 7.32 19.35 10.14
CA ALA A 5 8.45 19.30 11.07
C ALA A 5 8.56 20.60 11.87
N SER A 6 8.66 20.47 13.20
CA SER A 6 8.91 21.61 14.09
C SER A 6 10.33 22.15 13.92
N SER A 7 10.48 23.47 13.80
CA SER A 7 11.78 24.16 13.76
C SER A 7 12.61 23.93 15.03
N ASN A 8 11.97 23.58 16.14
CA ASN A 8 12.62 23.34 17.43
C ASN A 8 13.10 21.89 17.59
N LYS A 9 12.79 21.01 16.63
CA LYS A 9 13.09 19.56 16.68
C LYS A 9 13.75 19.10 15.36
N PRO A 10 14.91 19.66 14.97
CA PRO A 10 15.51 19.40 13.67
C PRO A 10 15.86 17.91 13.48
N MET A 11 15.55 17.38 12.29
CA MET A 11 15.88 15.99 11.93
C MET A 11 17.38 15.82 11.75
N SER A 12 17.92 14.70 12.25
CA SER A 12 19.33 14.36 12.03
C SER A 12 19.61 14.10 10.55
N LEU A 13 20.69 14.69 10.05
CA LEU A 13 21.15 14.53 8.67
C LEU A 13 22.42 13.69 8.63
N THR A 14 22.61 12.95 7.54
CA THR A 14 23.88 12.26 7.24
C THR A 14 24.94 13.27 6.80
N ALA A 15 26.19 12.83 6.68
CA ALA A 15 27.27 13.60 6.05
C ALA A 15 26.97 14.04 4.59
N LYS A 16 25.94 13.46 3.95
CA LYS A 16 25.46 13.83 2.62
C LYS A 16 24.22 14.75 2.66
N ASN A 17 23.92 15.33 3.82
CA ASN A 17 22.80 16.23 4.02
C ASN A 17 21.41 15.61 3.77
N THR A 18 21.28 14.28 3.95
CA THR A 18 20.02 13.54 3.80
C THR A 18 19.47 13.14 5.17
N VAL A 19 18.16 13.10 5.33
CA VAL A 19 17.51 12.72 6.60
C VAL A 19 17.83 11.27 6.99
N VAL A 20 18.28 11.07 8.24
CA VAL A 20 18.48 9.74 8.83
C VAL A 20 17.12 9.20 9.29
N ARG A 21 16.47 8.42 8.41
CA ARG A 21 15.08 7.95 8.59
C ARG A 21 14.78 7.36 9.97
N LYS A 22 15.61 6.43 10.46
CA LYS A 22 15.38 5.76 11.76
C LYS A 22 15.37 6.75 12.92
N ALA A 23 16.34 7.68 12.92
CA ALA A 23 16.42 8.72 13.95
C ALA A 23 15.25 9.71 13.85
N ALA A 24 14.87 10.10 12.63
CA ALA A 24 13.73 10.99 12.41
C ALA A 24 12.39 10.36 12.86
N LEU A 25 12.18 9.07 12.57
CA LEU A 25 10.97 8.35 13.01
C LEU A 25 10.89 8.23 14.53
N ALA A 26 11.99 7.85 15.19
CA ALA A 26 12.04 7.81 16.66
C ALA A 26 11.86 9.21 17.28
N LEU A 27 12.44 10.23 16.65
CA LEU A 27 12.32 11.61 17.12
C LEU A 27 10.86 12.07 17.08
N TYR A 28 10.10 11.78 16.03
CA TYR A 28 8.71 12.21 15.85
C TYR A 28 7.67 11.14 16.20
N GLU A 29 8.06 10.07 16.89
CA GLU A 29 7.18 8.92 17.18
C GLU A 29 5.87 9.36 17.84
N SER A 30 5.95 10.19 18.89
CA SER A 30 4.76 10.72 19.59
C SER A 30 3.83 11.51 18.68
N GLU A 31 4.36 12.34 17.79
CA GLU A 31 3.56 13.16 16.89
C GLU A 31 2.96 12.33 15.75
N ILE A 32 3.69 11.32 15.28
CA ILE A 32 3.20 10.35 14.29
C ILE A 32 2.03 9.56 14.89
N GLU A 33 2.21 9.01 16.09
CA GLU A 33 1.17 8.28 16.83
C GLU A 33 -0.02 9.19 17.14
N ALA A 34 0.22 10.43 17.57
CA ALA A 34 -0.84 11.40 17.80
C ALA A 34 -1.59 11.74 16.51
N CYS A 35 -0.93 11.82 15.35
CA CYS A 35 -1.63 12.03 14.08
C CYS A 35 -2.44 10.80 13.65
N TYR A 36 -1.95 9.58 13.91
CA TYR A 36 -2.73 8.36 13.67
C TYR A 36 -3.93 8.25 14.61
N ALA A 37 -3.74 8.51 15.90
CA ALA A 37 -4.80 8.58 16.89
C ALA A 37 -5.82 9.67 16.54
N ALA A 38 -5.34 10.87 16.19
CA ALA A 38 -6.19 11.96 15.72
C ALA A 38 -6.93 11.58 14.44
N MET A 39 -6.34 10.93 13.44
CA MET A 39 -7.11 10.44 12.28
C MET A 39 -8.16 9.40 12.67
N ASN A 40 -7.86 8.57 13.67
CA ASN A 40 -8.81 7.60 14.18
C ASN A 40 -9.92 8.28 14.99
N ASP A 41 -9.65 9.39 15.70
CA ASP A 41 -10.60 10.09 16.57
C ASP A 41 -11.36 11.22 15.85
N SER A 42 -10.68 11.96 14.97
CA SER A 42 -11.18 12.98 14.04
C SER A 42 -11.87 12.30 12.87
N VAL A 43 -12.94 11.59 13.15
CA VAL A 43 -13.87 11.12 12.12
C VAL A 43 -14.91 12.21 11.82
N GLU A 44 -14.44 13.45 11.71
CA GLU A 44 -15.19 14.51 11.02
C GLU A 44 -14.89 14.35 9.54
N TYR A 45 -15.65 13.45 8.90
CA TYR A 45 -15.85 13.54 7.47
C TYR A 45 -16.53 14.90 7.21
N ALA A 46 -15.83 15.83 6.54
CA ALA A 46 -16.29 17.20 6.32
C ALA A 46 -17.45 17.33 5.30
N GLY A 47 -18.23 16.27 5.10
CA GLY A 47 -19.43 16.28 4.27
C GLY A 47 -20.57 15.56 4.98
N ASP A 48 -21.81 15.79 4.55
CA ASP A 48 -22.96 15.08 5.10
C ASP A 48 -22.74 13.56 5.00
N ILE A 49 -22.56 12.89 6.14
CA ILE A 49 -22.59 11.43 6.24
C ILE A 49 -24.07 11.06 6.19
N PRO A 50 -24.52 10.23 5.22
CA PRO A 50 -25.88 9.73 5.21
C PRO A 50 -26.22 9.05 6.53
N VAL A 51 -27.43 9.27 7.03
CA VAL A 51 -27.89 8.65 8.28
C VAL A 51 -28.27 7.20 7.99
N LEU A 52 -27.66 6.26 8.69
CA LEU A 52 -28.12 4.88 8.69
C LEU A 52 -29.40 4.77 9.53
N ALA A 53 -30.51 4.42 8.89
CA ALA A 53 -31.81 4.36 9.55
C ALA A 53 -31.92 3.17 10.51
N THR A 54 -31.57 1.96 10.04
CA THR A 54 -31.54 0.75 10.86
C THR A 54 -30.40 -0.18 10.41
N TRP A 55 -30.01 -1.12 11.27
CA TRP A 55 -28.95 -2.11 11.02
C TRP A 55 -29.43 -3.35 10.23
N ASN A 56 -30.44 -3.20 9.38
CA ASN A 56 -30.87 -4.28 8.48
C ASN A 56 -30.01 -4.31 7.20
N ASP A 57 -30.04 -5.42 6.47
CA ASP A 57 -29.22 -5.61 5.26
C ASP A 57 -29.50 -4.58 4.16
N GLU A 58 -30.76 -4.18 3.99
CA GLU A 58 -31.19 -3.25 2.94
C GLU A 58 -30.70 -1.82 3.21
N ASP A 59 -30.95 -1.32 4.42
CA ASP A 59 -30.54 0.01 4.87
C ASP A 59 -29.02 0.14 4.93
N THR A 60 -28.33 -0.91 5.40
CA THR A 60 -26.86 -0.92 5.47
C THR A 60 -26.25 -0.96 4.07
N SER A 61 -26.80 -1.76 3.15
CA SER A 61 -26.35 -1.78 1.76
C SER A 61 -26.58 -0.42 1.08
N LYS A 62 -27.73 0.19 1.30
CA LYS A 62 -28.05 1.52 0.77
C LYS A 62 -27.11 2.60 1.30
N PHE A 63 -26.80 2.56 2.59
CA PHE A 63 -25.81 3.45 3.21
C PHE A 63 -24.42 3.28 2.57
N VAL A 64 -23.93 2.04 2.46
CA VAL A 64 -22.61 1.76 1.86
C VAL A 64 -22.57 2.22 0.40
N ARG A 65 -23.63 1.96 -0.41
CA ARG A 65 -23.74 2.46 -1.78
C ARG A 65 -23.58 3.98 -1.88
N GLN A 66 -24.25 4.73 -1.01
CA GLN A 66 -24.19 6.19 -0.99
C GLN A 66 -22.80 6.70 -0.65
N ILE A 67 -22.14 6.10 0.35
CA ILE A 67 -20.76 6.46 0.68
C ILE A 67 -19.82 6.13 -0.47
N VAL A 68 -19.95 4.94 -1.08
CA VAL A 68 -19.11 4.51 -2.21
C VAL A 68 -19.26 5.47 -3.39
N ALA A 69 -20.49 5.81 -3.78
CA ALA A 69 -20.75 6.77 -4.85
C ALA A 69 -20.08 8.14 -4.56
N LYS A 70 -20.22 8.63 -3.32
CA LYS A 70 -19.62 9.90 -2.88
C LYS A 70 -18.09 9.87 -2.90
N VAL A 71 -17.47 8.82 -2.35
CA VAL A 71 -16.01 8.67 -2.28
C VAL A 71 -15.39 8.43 -3.66
N MET A 72 -16.11 7.75 -4.55
CA MET A 72 -15.69 7.53 -5.93
C MET A 72 -16.02 8.70 -6.86
N GLU A 73 -16.69 9.74 -6.35
CA GLU A 73 -17.12 10.93 -7.09
C GLU A 73 -17.96 10.57 -8.34
N ARG A 74 -18.98 9.71 -8.14
CA ARG A 74 -19.90 9.26 -9.18
C ARG A 74 -21.36 9.46 -8.79
N ASP A 75 -22.20 9.66 -9.79
CA ASP A 75 -23.66 9.72 -9.61
C ASP A 75 -24.22 8.37 -9.13
N GLU A 76 -23.67 7.27 -9.68
CA GLU A 76 -24.05 5.91 -9.32
C GLU A 76 -22.83 5.06 -8.95
N PRO A 77 -22.90 4.24 -7.88
CA PRO A 77 -21.84 3.32 -7.52
C PRO A 77 -21.79 2.12 -8.49
N PRO A 78 -20.68 1.35 -8.51
CA PRO A 78 -20.64 0.03 -9.15
C PRO A 78 -21.71 -0.93 -8.62
N SER A 79 -21.91 -2.07 -9.30
CA SER A 79 -22.83 -3.11 -8.81
C SER A 79 -22.41 -3.61 -7.44
N ASP A 80 -23.36 -4.15 -6.67
CA ASP A 80 -23.11 -4.56 -5.28
C ASP A 80 -22.04 -5.65 -5.15
N ASP A 81 -21.86 -6.43 -6.22
CA ASP A 81 -20.93 -7.56 -6.33
C ASP A 81 -19.64 -7.22 -7.10
N ASP A 82 -19.53 -6.00 -7.64
CA ASP A 82 -18.34 -5.58 -8.37
C ASP A 82 -17.19 -5.22 -7.43
N ASP A 83 -15.97 -5.57 -7.84
CA ASP A 83 -14.75 -5.20 -7.13
C ASP A 83 -14.46 -3.70 -7.32
N LEU A 84 -14.62 -2.92 -6.25
CA LEU A 84 -14.46 -1.47 -6.28
C LEU A 84 -13.08 -1.02 -6.77
N PHE A 85 -12.01 -1.79 -6.53
CA PHE A 85 -10.66 -1.45 -6.98
C PHE A 85 -10.51 -1.58 -8.49
N GLN A 86 -11.22 -2.54 -9.11
CA GLN A 86 -11.30 -2.64 -10.57
C GLN A 86 -12.06 -1.45 -11.18
N HIS A 87 -12.94 -0.82 -10.41
CA HIS A 87 -13.69 0.36 -10.81
C HIS A 87 -13.01 1.69 -10.44
N GLY A 88 -11.75 1.69 -9.99
CA GLY A 88 -10.97 2.91 -9.76
C GLY A 88 -10.98 3.41 -8.31
N LEU A 89 -11.38 2.57 -7.36
CA LEU A 89 -11.06 2.78 -5.94
C LEU A 89 -9.54 2.59 -5.75
N ASP A 90 -8.87 3.62 -5.24
CA ASP A 90 -7.45 3.58 -4.90
C ASP A 90 -7.25 3.53 -3.38
N SER A 91 -6.01 3.40 -2.92
CA SER A 91 -5.70 3.30 -1.48
C SER A 91 -6.12 4.53 -0.67
N LEU A 92 -6.10 5.72 -1.29
CA LEU A 92 -6.50 6.95 -0.62
C LEU A 92 -8.03 6.99 -0.47
N LYS A 93 -8.75 6.68 -1.55
CA LYS A 93 -10.21 6.55 -1.51
C LYS A 93 -10.67 5.44 -0.58
N ALA A 94 -9.98 4.30 -0.52
CA ALA A 94 -10.27 3.24 0.44
C ALA A 94 -10.12 3.72 1.90
N THR A 95 -9.11 4.55 2.17
CA THR A 95 -8.96 5.20 3.48
C THR A 95 -10.14 6.14 3.77
N TYR A 96 -10.56 6.95 2.80
CA TYR A 96 -11.72 7.84 2.94
C TYR A 96 -13.06 7.10 3.06
N LEU A 97 -13.20 5.96 2.40
CA LEU A 97 -14.37 5.08 2.50
C LEU A 97 -14.47 4.47 3.91
N ARG A 98 -13.36 4.05 4.51
CA ARG A 98 -13.35 3.46 5.86
C ARG A 98 -13.86 4.43 6.93
N ASN A 99 -13.56 5.72 6.82
CA ASN A 99 -13.87 6.72 7.85
C ASN A 99 -15.37 6.80 8.21
N PRO A 100 -16.31 7.09 7.29
CA PRO A 100 -17.74 7.14 7.60
C PRO A 100 -18.29 5.80 8.10
N LEU A 101 -17.71 4.66 7.69
CA LEU A 101 -18.09 3.35 8.22
C LEU A 101 -17.72 3.22 9.71
N VAL A 102 -16.55 3.72 10.11
CA VAL A 102 -16.17 3.79 11.53
C VAL A 102 -17.08 4.76 12.31
N THR A 103 -17.45 5.91 11.73
CA THR A 103 -18.36 6.86 12.40
C THR A 103 -19.70 6.23 12.73
N VAL A 104 -20.34 5.58 11.75
CA VAL A 104 -21.66 4.97 11.95
C VAL A 104 -21.60 3.78 12.91
N LEU A 105 -20.47 3.06 12.93
CA LEU A 105 -20.26 1.98 13.89
C LEU A 105 -20.13 2.51 15.33
N ARG A 106 -19.51 3.69 15.53
CA ARG A 106 -19.40 4.33 16.85
C ARG A 106 -20.72 4.86 17.37
N SER A 107 -21.57 5.42 16.50
CA SER A 107 -22.89 5.90 16.91
C SER A 107 -23.80 4.77 17.39
N ALA A 108 -23.61 3.54 16.91
CA ALA A 108 -24.31 2.36 17.41
C ALA A 108 -23.81 1.85 18.79
N ARG A 109 -22.67 2.36 19.27
CA ARG A 109 -21.94 1.88 20.46
C ARG A 109 -21.91 2.90 21.62
N ASP A 110 -22.74 3.94 21.58
CA ASP A 110 -22.83 4.99 22.59
C ASP A 110 -21.43 5.56 22.96
N GLY A 111 -20.56 5.71 21.96
CA GLY A 111 -19.21 6.28 22.12
C GLY A 111 -18.10 5.31 22.54
N GLN A 112 -18.33 3.99 22.63
CA GLN A 112 -17.23 3.03 22.82
C GLN A 112 -16.35 2.92 21.56
N GLN A 113 -15.11 2.44 21.74
CA GLN A 113 -14.06 2.31 20.70
C GLN A 113 -14.40 1.27 19.62
N ALA A 114 -15.46 1.50 18.85
CA ALA A 114 -15.71 0.73 17.64
C ALA A 114 -14.63 1.06 16.62
N ARG A 115 -13.86 0.03 16.23
CA ARG A 115 -12.71 0.12 15.31
C ARG A 115 -12.89 -0.87 14.17
N LEU A 116 -12.64 -0.42 12.95
CA LEU A 116 -12.45 -1.29 11.79
C LEU A 116 -10.94 -1.41 11.52
N PRO A 117 -10.42 -2.57 11.11
CA PRO A 117 -9.02 -2.69 10.68
C PRO A 117 -8.66 -1.68 9.55
N PRO A 118 -7.41 -1.19 9.46
CA PRO A 118 -7.00 -0.28 8.37
C PRO A 118 -7.18 -0.87 6.97
N ASP A 119 -7.10 -2.20 6.85
CA ASP A 119 -7.25 -2.97 5.61
C ASP A 119 -8.69 -3.43 5.35
N PHE A 120 -9.68 -3.05 6.18
CA PHE A 120 -11.06 -3.52 6.09
C PHE A 120 -11.66 -3.40 4.67
N VAL A 121 -11.45 -2.26 3.99
CA VAL A 121 -11.95 -2.04 2.62
C VAL A 121 -11.24 -2.92 1.59
N PHE A 122 -9.98 -3.30 1.83
CA PHE A 122 -9.25 -4.23 0.97
C PHE A 122 -9.70 -5.68 1.21
N ALA A 123 -10.04 -6.03 2.45
CA ALA A 123 -10.58 -7.35 2.80
C ALA A 123 -12.02 -7.55 2.29
N HIS A 124 -12.77 -6.47 2.13
CA HIS A 124 -14.16 -6.46 1.67
C HIS A 124 -14.30 -5.54 0.44
N PRO A 125 -13.85 -5.97 -0.76
CA PRO A 125 -13.71 -5.09 -1.92
C PRO A 125 -15.03 -4.79 -2.66
N THR A 126 -16.17 -5.36 -2.22
CA THR A 126 -17.49 -5.15 -2.84
C THR A 126 -18.47 -4.51 -1.87
N ILE A 127 -19.47 -3.79 -2.37
CA ILE A 127 -20.51 -3.14 -1.54
C ILE A 127 -21.25 -4.17 -0.69
N ARG A 128 -21.60 -5.34 -1.26
CA ARG A 128 -22.25 -6.43 -0.52
C ARG A 128 -21.38 -6.92 0.63
N SER A 129 -20.09 -7.15 0.37
CA SER A 129 -19.17 -7.63 1.40
C SER A 129 -18.93 -6.58 2.49
N LEU A 130 -18.84 -5.29 2.12
CA LEU A 130 -18.74 -4.18 3.07
C LEU A 130 -19.97 -4.08 3.96
N ALA A 131 -21.17 -4.09 3.37
CA ALA A 131 -22.42 -3.98 4.11
C ALA A 131 -22.62 -5.16 5.06
N SER A 132 -22.44 -6.39 4.57
CA SER A 132 -22.57 -7.60 5.40
C SER A 132 -21.56 -7.63 6.55
N SER A 133 -20.30 -7.24 6.29
CA SER A 133 -19.25 -7.21 7.31
C SER A 133 -19.48 -6.08 8.32
N LEU A 134 -20.02 -4.94 7.87
CA LEU A 134 -20.36 -3.83 8.75
C LEU A 134 -21.54 -4.17 9.68
N SER A 135 -22.62 -4.75 9.14
CA SER A 135 -23.78 -5.18 9.92
C SER A 135 -23.44 -6.30 10.89
N SER A 136 -22.66 -7.30 10.46
CA SER A 136 -22.19 -8.37 11.35
C SER A 136 -21.27 -7.83 12.45
N THR A 137 -20.40 -6.87 12.13
CA THR A 137 -19.61 -6.19 13.16
C THR A 137 -20.54 -5.47 14.14
N ALA A 138 -21.55 -4.72 13.67
CA ALA A 138 -22.48 -4.04 14.56
C ALA A 138 -23.32 -5.00 15.43
N SER A 139 -23.75 -6.15 14.90
CA SER A 139 -24.54 -7.14 15.64
C SER A 139 -23.70 -7.93 16.64
N VAL A 140 -22.48 -8.36 16.28
CA VAL A 140 -21.51 -8.95 17.22
C VAL A 140 -21.13 -7.95 18.31
N LEU A 141 -21.23 -6.65 18.03
CA LEU A 141 -21.01 -5.62 19.04
C LEU A 141 -22.24 -5.38 19.94
N GLN A 142 -23.45 -5.76 19.50
CA GLN A 142 -24.68 -5.72 20.31
C GLN A 142 -24.85 -7.00 21.17
N ASP A 143 -24.40 -8.15 20.65
CA ASP A 143 -24.42 -9.42 21.34
C ASP A 143 -23.00 -9.78 21.86
N MET A 144 -22.82 -9.83 23.20
CA MET A 144 -21.67 -10.40 23.95
C MET A 144 -20.49 -9.44 24.22
N ASP A 145 -19.90 -9.33 25.43
CA ASP A 145 -19.30 -10.37 26.30
C ASP A 145 -18.41 -11.40 25.56
N ARG A 146 -18.20 -11.25 24.25
CA ARG A 146 -17.32 -12.11 23.43
C ARG A 146 -16.75 -11.35 22.23
N SER A 147 -16.23 -10.14 22.44
CA SER A 147 -15.31 -9.60 21.44
C SER A 147 -14.07 -10.49 21.41
N MET A 148 -13.82 -11.15 20.28
CA MET A 148 -12.46 -11.58 19.93
C MET A 148 -11.56 -10.36 20.09
N SER A 149 -10.53 -10.48 20.92
CA SER A 149 -9.63 -9.36 21.20
C SER A 149 -8.85 -8.97 19.93
N GLU A 150 -8.21 -7.81 19.93
CA GLU A 150 -7.24 -7.48 18.87
C GLU A 150 -6.18 -8.60 18.71
N ASP A 151 -5.86 -9.32 19.80
CA ASP A 151 -4.97 -10.48 19.78
C ASP A 151 -5.56 -11.66 18.98
N ASP A 152 -6.86 -11.93 19.10
CA ASP A 152 -7.52 -13.01 18.36
C ASP A 152 -7.55 -12.74 16.84
N HIS A 153 -7.75 -11.49 16.43
CA HIS A 153 -7.64 -11.10 15.01
C HIS A 153 -6.20 -11.20 14.49
N ALA A 154 -5.22 -10.80 15.30
CA ALA A 154 -3.81 -10.96 14.97
C ALA A 154 -3.44 -12.45 14.80
N LEU A 155 -3.96 -13.34 15.65
CA LEU A 155 -3.75 -14.79 15.56
C LEU A 155 -4.33 -15.39 14.26
N VAL A 156 -5.50 -14.94 13.82
CA VAL A 156 -6.08 -15.37 12.53
C VAL A 156 -5.21 -14.93 11.35
N HIS A 157 -4.70 -13.69 11.36
CA HIS A 157 -3.79 -13.19 10.33
C HIS A 157 -2.46 -13.95 10.32
N VAL A 158 -1.87 -14.20 11.48
CA VAL A 158 -0.63 -14.99 11.60
C VAL A 158 -0.84 -16.37 11.02
N LYS A 159 -1.95 -17.03 11.35
CA LYS A 159 -2.28 -18.36 10.81
C LYS A 159 -2.41 -18.33 9.28
N ALA A 160 -3.06 -17.32 8.71
CA ALA A 160 -3.18 -17.17 7.26
C ALA A 160 -1.80 -16.94 6.58
N MET A 161 -0.91 -16.17 7.22
CA MET A 161 0.47 -15.99 6.74
C MET A 161 1.25 -17.31 6.80
N GLU A 162 1.13 -18.07 7.88
CA GLU A 162 1.77 -19.38 8.03
C GLU A 162 1.23 -20.41 7.04
N ASP A 163 -0.08 -20.41 6.77
CA ASP A 163 -0.71 -21.25 5.76
C ASP A 163 -0.18 -20.91 4.36
N MET A 164 0.00 -19.62 4.05
CA MET A 164 0.59 -19.17 2.80
C MET A 164 2.05 -19.62 2.66
N VAL A 165 2.86 -19.46 3.71
CA VAL A 165 4.23 -19.97 3.76
C VAL A 165 4.22 -21.47 3.51
N ARG A 166 3.44 -22.26 4.25
CA ARG A 166 3.37 -23.71 4.08
C ARG A 166 2.96 -24.09 2.65
N LYS A 167 1.91 -23.46 2.11
CA LYS A 167 1.44 -23.70 0.74
C LYS A 167 2.56 -23.52 -0.28
N TYR A 168 3.27 -22.39 -0.24
CA TYR A 168 4.27 -22.03 -1.25
C TYR A 168 5.70 -22.53 -0.97
N THR A 169 5.96 -23.08 0.22
CA THR A 169 7.26 -23.64 0.60
C THR A 169 7.30 -25.17 0.61
N SER A 170 6.12 -25.83 0.65
CA SER A 170 6.00 -27.29 0.78
C SER A 170 6.76 -28.10 -0.27
N ASN A 171 6.94 -27.53 -1.46
CA ASN A 171 7.58 -28.17 -2.60
C ASN A 171 8.68 -27.30 -3.23
N LEU A 172 9.30 -26.40 -2.45
CA LEU A 172 10.41 -25.63 -2.98
C LEU A 172 11.55 -26.57 -3.39
N PRO A 173 12.03 -26.47 -4.65
CA PRO A 173 13.13 -27.29 -5.09
C PRO A 173 14.36 -26.96 -4.23
N ILE A 174 15.03 -28.00 -3.74
CA ILE A 174 16.34 -27.84 -3.09
C ILE A 174 17.28 -27.32 -4.17
N HIS A 175 17.82 -26.11 -3.99
CA HIS A 175 18.85 -25.59 -4.87
C HIS A 175 20.06 -26.52 -4.80
N ARG A 176 20.23 -27.31 -5.85
CA ARG A 176 21.49 -27.98 -6.13
C ARG A 176 22.22 -27.07 -7.10
N PRO A 177 23.38 -26.52 -6.72
CA PRO A 177 24.22 -25.82 -7.69
C PRO A 177 24.71 -26.87 -8.69
N ASP A 178 23.89 -27.15 -9.70
CA ASP A 178 24.42 -27.72 -10.93
C ASP A 178 25.36 -26.65 -11.46
N ILE A 179 26.63 -26.99 -11.62
CA ILE A 179 27.56 -26.21 -12.43
C ILE A 179 27.09 -26.39 -13.88
N VAL A 180 25.93 -25.80 -14.19
CA VAL A 180 25.51 -25.60 -15.55
C VAL A 180 26.42 -24.49 -16.04
N VAL A 181 27.52 -24.89 -16.68
CA VAL A 181 28.24 -23.99 -17.57
C VAL A 181 27.27 -23.74 -18.72
N TYR A 182 26.37 -22.78 -18.55
CA TYR A 182 25.68 -22.21 -19.68
C TYR A 182 26.79 -21.74 -20.61
N PRO A 183 26.81 -22.15 -21.88
CA PRO A 183 27.78 -21.62 -22.81
C PRO A 183 27.57 -20.12 -22.79
N LEU A 184 28.54 -19.40 -22.20
CA LEU A 184 28.57 -17.96 -22.31
C LEU A 184 28.53 -17.66 -23.81
N PRO A 185 27.94 -16.53 -24.21
CA PRO A 185 28.09 -16.04 -25.58
C PRO A 185 29.57 -16.07 -25.99
N LYS A 186 29.89 -16.14 -27.29
CA LYS A 186 31.27 -16.43 -27.77
C LYS A 186 32.36 -15.50 -27.19
N ASP A 187 31.98 -14.34 -26.69
CA ASP A 187 32.79 -13.31 -26.04
C ASP A 187 32.89 -13.44 -24.50
N GLY A 188 32.16 -14.37 -23.87
CA GLY A 188 32.16 -14.57 -22.43
C GLY A 188 31.24 -13.62 -21.66
N LEU A 189 30.46 -12.78 -22.35
CA LEU A 189 29.76 -11.66 -21.74
C LEU A 189 28.27 -11.92 -21.51
N GLU A 190 27.75 -11.37 -20.42
CA GLU A 190 26.37 -11.52 -19.97
C GLU A 190 25.45 -10.50 -20.67
N ILE A 191 24.23 -10.94 -20.97
CA ILE A 191 23.14 -10.08 -21.43
C ILE A 191 22.05 -10.09 -20.35
N VAL A 192 21.76 -8.93 -19.78
CA VAL A 192 20.85 -8.81 -18.64
C VAL A 192 19.56 -8.11 -19.06
N VAL A 193 18.42 -8.65 -18.64
CA VAL A 193 17.12 -7.95 -18.73
C VAL A 193 16.78 -7.41 -17.35
N LEU A 194 16.55 -6.10 -17.26
CA LEU A 194 16.22 -5.42 -16.01
C LEU A 194 14.84 -4.77 -16.10
N THR A 195 13.95 -5.16 -15.20
CA THR A 195 12.65 -4.52 -14.99
C THR A 195 12.72 -3.52 -13.85
N GLY A 196 12.01 -2.40 -13.95
CA GLY A 196 11.96 -1.40 -12.88
C GLY A 196 13.26 -0.60 -12.73
N SER A 197 14.02 -0.42 -13.81
CA SER A 197 15.31 0.29 -13.84
C SER A 197 15.22 1.78 -13.50
N THR A 198 14.03 2.36 -13.45
CA THR A 198 13.78 3.73 -12.98
C THR A 198 13.36 3.79 -11.51
N GLY A 199 13.21 2.65 -10.84
CA GLY A 199 12.87 2.57 -9.42
C GLY A 199 14.08 2.73 -8.50
N GLY A 200 13.83 2.80 -7.18
CA GLY A 200 14.88 2.99 -6.17
C GLY A 200 16.01 1.94 -6.26
N LEU A 201 15.66 0.66 -6.21
CA LEU A 201 16.65 -0.43 -6.33
C LEU A 201 17.14 -0.61 -7.77
N GLY A 202 16.23 -0.63 -8.75
CA GLY A 202 16.57 -0.90 -10.15
C GLY A 202 17.54 0.12 -10.75
N SER A 203 17.48 1.39 -10.34
CA SER A 203 18.43 2.41 -10.78
C SER A 203 19.86 2.14 -10.30
N HIS A 204 20.03 1.62 -9.08
CA HIS A 204 21.34 1.23 -8.55
C HIS A 204 21.87 -0.03 -9.25
N LEU A 205 21.00 -1.02 -9.46
CA LEU A 205 21.37 -2.23 -10.20
C LEU A 205 21.80 -1.90 -11.62
N LEU A 206 21.07 -1.03 -12.32
CA LEU A 206 21.46 -0.61 -13.66
C LEU A 206 22.83 0.06 -13.67
N ALA A 207 23.08 0.97 -12.73
CA ALA A 207 24.36 1.67 -12.61
C ALA A 207 25.55 0.71 -12.40
N GLN A 208 25.36 -0.35 -11.62
CA GLN A 208 26.37 -1.39 -11.42
C GLN A 208 26.55 -2.25 -12.67
N LEU A 209 25.46 -2.75 -13.24
CA LEU A 209 25.49 -3.63 -14.41
C LEU A 209 26.16 -2.98 -15.63
N VAL A 210 25.93 -1.70 -15.90
CA VAL A 210 26.60 -0.99 -17.01
C VAL A 210 28.08 -0.70 -16.76
N GLY A 211 28.54 -0.84 -15.52
CA GLY A 211 29.93 -0.70 -15.12
C GLY A 211 30.69 -2.03 -15.04
N MET A 212 30.02 -3.17 -15.20
CA MET A 212 30.63 -4.50 -15.12
C MET A 212 31.22 -4.91 -16.46
N ASP A 213 32.51 -5.24 -16.46
CA ASP A 213 33.20 -5.75 -17.65
C ASP A 213 32.66 -7.12 -18.11
N SER A 214 31.97 -7.85 -17.23
CA SER A 214 31.31 -9.11 -17.56
C SER A 214 29.99 -8.92 -18.31
N VAL A 215 29.43 -7.72 -18.38
CA VAL A 215 28.11 -7.46 -18.96
C VAL A 215 28.24 -6.72 -20.28
N ALA A 216 27.85 -7.38 -21.38
CA ALA A 216 27.85 -6.77 -22.72
C ALA A 216 26.70 -5.79 -22.90
N ARG A 217 25.52 -6.11 -22.34
CA ARG A 217 24.31 -5.34 -22.60
C ARG A 217 23.27 -5.51 -21.50
N VAL A 218 22.60 -4.39 -21.16
CA VAL A 218 21.44 -4.38 -20.29
C VAL A 218 20.20 -3.89 -21.05
N TYR A 219 19.15 -4.70 -21.11
CA TYR A 219 17.84 -4.32 -21.64
C TYR A 219 16.94 -3.83 -20.50
N ALA A 220 16.76 -2.51 -20.41
CA ALA A 220 15.89 -1.87 -19.43
C ALA A 220 14.43 -1.83 -19.93
N LEU A 221 13.56 -2.68 -19.37
CA LEU A 221 12.14 -2.76 -19.75
C LEU A 221 11.31 -1.73 -18.98
N ASN A 222 11.00 -0.62 -19.64
CA ASN A 222 10.27 0.50 -19.07
C ASN A 222 8.90 0.72 -19.73
N ARG A 223 7.87 0.98 -18.90
CA ARG A 223 6.54 1.40 -19.38
C ARG A 223 6.59 2.83 -19.90
N LYS A 224 5.92 3.09 -21.04
CA LYS A 224 5.75 4.44 -21.60
C LYS A 224 5.08 5.36 -20.58
N SER A 225 5.49 6.63 -20.57
CA SER A 225 4.91 7.68 -19.74
C SER A 225 4.53 8.87 -20.62
N PRO A 226 3.38 9.53 -20.39
CA PRO A 226 3.10 10.81 -21.01
C PRO A 226 4.20 11.83 -20.65
N GLY A 227 4.56 12.70 -21.58
CA GLY A 227 5.41 13.88 -21.32
C GLY A 227 6.92 13.66 -21.30
N LYS A 228 7.44 12.41 -21.37
CA LYS A 228 8.89 12.18 -21.44
C LYS A 228 9.24 10.87 -22.16
N SER A 229 10.28 10.90 -22.99
CA SER A 229 10.78 9.68 -23.65
C SER A 229 11.37 8.72 -22.61
N LEU A 230 11.30 7.41 -22.90
CA LEU A 230 11.86 6.37 -22.02
C LEU A 230 13.37 6.59 -21.80
N VAL A 231 14.09 6.94 -22.86
CA VAL A 231 15.53 7.20 -22.83
C VAL A 231 15.82 8.40 -21.93
N SER A 232 15.14 9.53 -22.13
CA SER A 232 15.37 10.72 -21.31
C SER A 232 15.06 10.47 -19.84
N ARG A 233 13.97 9.76 -19.51
CA ARG A 233 13.66 9.38 -18.13
C ARG A 233 14.75 8.48 -17.53
N GLN A 234 15.32 7.59 -18.33
CA GLN A 234 16.37 6.68 -17.89
C GLN A 234 17.71 7.41 -17.67
N ILE A 235 18.06 8.37 -18.55
CA ILE A 235 19.24 9.21 -18.41
C ILE A 235 19.18 10.00 -17.10
N ASP A 236 18.06 10.67 -16.80
CA ASP A 236 17.92 11.44 -15.57
C ASP A 236 18.21 10.58 -14.33
N VAL A 237 17.55 9.42 -14.24
CA VAL A 237 17.68 8.53 -13.08
C VAL A 237 19.08 7.95 -12.95
N LEU A 238 19.78 7.68 -14.06
CA LEU A 238 21.17 7.23 -14.06
C LEU A 238 22.17 8.36 -13.78
N SER A 239 21.87 9.58 -14.22
CA SER A 239 22.73 10.76 -14.01
C SER A 239 22.85 11.07 -12.52
N ASP A 240 21.76 10.90 -11.77
CA ASP A 240 21.74 11.00 -10.31
C ASP A 240 22.59 9.93 -9.60
N ARG A 241 23.07 8.89 -10.31
CA ARG A 241 23.81 7.75 -9.74
C ARG A 241 25.25 7.65 -10.23
N LEU A 242 25.48 7.91 -11.52
CA LEU A 242 26.79 7.81 -12.18
C LEU A 242 27.42 9.18 -12.51
N GLY A 243 26.67 10.27 -12.34
CA GLY A 243 27.02 11.59 -12.86
C GLY A 243 26.58 11.76 -14.32
N SER A 244 26.13 12.95 -14.69
CA SER A 244 25.43 13.22 -15.97
C SER A 244 26.25 12.87 -17.22
N HIS A 245 27.56 13.06 -17.16
CA HIS A 245 28.45 12.77 -18.29
C HIS A 245 28.64 11.27 -18.53
N HIS A 246 28.66 10.46 -17.46
CA HIS A 246 28.86 9.01 -17.55
C HIS A 246 27.56 8.28 -17.91
N ALA A 247 26.42 8.80 -17.45
CA ALA A 247 25.11 8.24 -17.75
C ALA A 247 24.75 8.33 -19.24
N ALA A 248 25.11 9.43 -19.92
CA ALA A 248 24.83 9.63 -21.34
C ALA A 248 25.70 8.77 -22.28
N THR A 249 26.90 8.36 -21.84
CA THR A 249 27.81 7.53 -22.66
C THR A 249 27.54 6.03 -22.52
N LYS A 250 26.82 5.62 -21.46
CA LYS A 250 26.52 4.22 -21.14
C LYS A 250 25.13 3.76 -21.60
N LEU A 251 24.28 4.68 -22.08
CA LEU A 251 22.95 4.43 -22.65
C LEU A 251 22.96 4.64 -24.16
#